data_AF-A0A1M7K6P8-F1
#
_entry.id   AF-A0A1M7K6P8-F1
#
_cell.length_a   1.000
_cell.length_b   1.000
_cell.length_c   1.000
_cell.angle_alpha   90.00
_cell.angle_beta   90.00
_cell.angle_gamma   90.00
#
_symmetry.space_group_name_H-M   'P 1'
#
loop_
_entity.id
_entity.type
_entity.pdbx_description
1 polymer ?
#
loop_
_entity_poly.entity_id
_entity_poly.type
_entity_poly.pdbx_seq_one_letter_code
_entity_poly.pdbx_strand_id
1 'polypeptide(L)'
;NGGGMNWGGFGGDNGGGMNWGGFGGDNGGGMNFGGFGGDNGGQSQIPDNNGGNNTSQNENMIKIMPAGDSITFGMGDTGGYRKYLDYFLKEMGYNNIDFVGPEGKNAASFNYNGKSVTYDDNHAGYSGYTIKKQQGGYGGGLYEVLKEKNAVKQANPDIILLIIGTNDMNGNRSTSDCERELHDLIDYMLADMASDGMIFLSTIPEIGGGMFGGGADRSAQIASYNATVKKVAEDYNSKGKRVTFADIHGCLNGTADLGDGVHPNAKGYEKMGKYWAGLIDEYLKSSKPAVTTTTTTTTTTTTTTTKAVTTTTTTAPQLKVTKEGDVNCDGQLDMSDVVLIMQALANPNKYGEEGTAEVHLTAQGKVNADVNGDGLTVGDAQAIQKKLLGL
;
A
#
# COMPACT_ATOMS: atom_id res chain seq x y z
N ASN A 1 -59.43 28.83 23.88
CA ASN A 1 -59.99 29.87 22.98
C ASN A 1 -58.88 30.34 22.05
N GLY A 2 -58.97 30.27 20.72
CA GLY A 2 -60.07 29.77 19.88
C GLY A 2 -60.28 30.69 18.67
N GLY A 3 -60.29 30.11 17.45
CA GLY A 3 -60.74 30.72 16.18
C GLY A 3 -59.69 31.61 15.49
N GLY A 4 -59.43 31.54 14.17
CA GLY A 4 -60.26 31.07 13.05
C GLY A 4 -61.22 32.17 12.60
N MET A 5 -61.48 32.48 11.32
CA MET A 5 -61.15 31.87 10.01
C MET A 5 -61.14 33.00 8.94
N ASN A 6 -60.29 32.97 7.89
CA ASN A 6 -60.54 32.50 6.49
C ASN A 6 -61.59 33.27 5.65
N TRP A 7 -61.44 33.19 4.31
CA TRP A 7 -62.38 33.39 3.17
C TRP A 7 -61.67 34.16 2.03
N GLY A 8 -61.67 33.77 0.75
CA GLY A 8 -62.12 32.56 0.01
C GLY A 8 -61.30 32.46 -1.30
N GLY A 9 -61.21 31.35 -2.05
CA GLY A 9 -62.30 30.69 -2.82
C GLY A 9 -62.41 31.33 -4.23
N PHE A 10 -62.55 30.67 -5.38
CA PHE A 10 -62.90 29.30 -5.80
C PHE A 10 -62.25 29.02 -7.19
N GLY A 11 -62.28 27.83 -7.84
CA GLY A 11 -62.85 26.49 -7.58
C GLY A 11 -62.22 25.50 -8.60
N GLY A 12 -62.13 24.18 -8.37
CA GLY A 12 -63.18 23.14 -8.63
C GLY A 12 -62.87 22.38 -9.95
N ASP A 13 -63.21 21.12 -10.24
CA ASP A 13 -63.85 19.96 -9.55
C ASP A 13 -63.78 18.74 -10.55
N ASN A 14 -63.83 17.42 -10.25
CA ASN A 14 -63.71 16.56 -9.04
C ASN A 14 -63.49 15.07 -9.49
N GLY A 15 -63.30 14.11 -8.56
CA GLY A 15 -63.40 12.63 -8.78
C GLY A 15 -62.05 11.87 -8.94
N GLY A 16 -61.71 10.79 -8.22
CA GLY A 16 -62.44 9.96 -7.24
C GLY A 16 -63.23 8.80 -7.88
N GLY A 17 -63.15 7.52 -7.48
CA GLY A 17 -62.31 6.83 -6.48
C GLY A 17 -62.73 5.34 -6.33
N MET A 18 -61.89 4.52 -5.68
CA MET A 18 -62.13 3.16 -5.12
C MET A 18 -62.81 2.04 -5.95
N ASN A 19 -62.12 0.88 -6.10
CA ASN A 19 -62.65 -0.44 -5.68
C ASN A 19 -61.52 -1.49 -5.62
N TRP A 20 -61.51 -2.37 -4.61
CA TRP A 20 -60.71 -3.60 -4.56
C TRP A 20 -61.62 -4.72 -4.03
N GLY A 21 -61.88 -5.74 -4.85
CA GLY A 21 -62.84 -6.80 -4.54
C GLY A 21 -62.58 -8.12 -5.26
N GLY A 22 -61.97 -9.06 -4.52
CA GLY A 22 -62.06 -10.52 -4.56
C GLY A 22 -62.43 -11.30 -5.83
N PHE A 23 -61.48 -12.13 -6.27
CA PHE A 23 -61.64 -13.57 -6.57
C PHE A 23 -60.30 -14.24 -6.22
N GLY A 24 -60.18 -15.41 -5.58
CA GLY A 24 -61.16 -16.39 -5.09
C GLY A 24 -60.61 -17.81 -5.29
N GLY A 25 -60.30 -18.57 -4.23
CA GLY A 25 -59.70 -19.89 -4.40
C GLY A 25 -59.12 -20.56 -3.13
N ASP A 26 -59.95 -20.86 -2.15
CA ASP A 26 -59.63 -21.87 -1.12
C ASP A 26 -60.06 -23.26 -1.63
N ASN A 27 -59.25 -24.30 -1.35
CA ASN A 27 -59.75 -25.52 -0.68
C ASN A 27 -58.68 -26.60 -0.44
N GLY A 28 -58.62 -27.07 0.81
CA GLY A 28 -58.92 -28.48 1.13
C GLY A 28 -57.87 -29.55 0.82
N GLY A 29 -57.24 -30.09 1.87
CA GLY A 29 -56.53 -31.36 1.80
C GLY A 29 -57.47 -32.58 1.75
N GLY A 30 -56.95 -33.72 1.28
CA GLY A 30 -57.65 -35.00 1.21
C GLY A 30 -56.65 -36.13 0.91
N MET A 31 -56.88 -37.33 1.46
CA MET A 31 -55.84 -38.36 1.62
C MET A 31 -55.88 -39.51 0.59
N ASN A 32 -54.76 -40.25 0.55
CA ASN A 32 -54.66 -41.73 0.51
C ASN A 32 -54.60 -42.43 -0.87
N PHE A 33 -53.53 -43.22 -1.13
CA PHE A 33 -53.56 -44.70 -0.94
C PHE A 33 -52.24 -45.43 -1.33
N GLY A 34 -51.70 -46.20 -0.37
CA GLY A 34 -51.14 -47.57 -0.51
C GLY A 34 -49.94 -47.87 -1.46
N GLY A 35 -48.85 -48.44 -0.92
CA GLY A 35 -47.68 -48.86 -1.74
C GLY A 35 -46.55 -49.69 -1.08
N PHE A 36 -46.87 -50.59 -0.15
CA PHE A 36 -46.09 -51.78 0.32
C PHE A 36 -44.53 -51.87 0.27
N GLY A 37 -43.93 -52.15 1.45
CA GLY A 37 -42.73 -52.99 1.64
C GLY A 37 -41.37 -52.27 1.61
N GLY A 38 -40.36 -52.64 2.42
CA GLY A 38 -40.27 -53.68 3.46
C GLY A 38 -38.89 -53.65 4.17
N ASP A 39 -38.70 -54.52 5.17
CA ASP A 39 -37.52 -54.65 6.05
C ASP A 39 -36.13 -54.52 5.39
N ASN A 40 -35.18 -53.86 6.07
CA ASN A 40 -34.25 -54.59 6.96
C ASN A 40 -33.37 -53.66 7.81
N GLY A 41 -32.99 -54.15 9.00
CA GLY A 41 -32.07 -53.47 9.90
C GLY A 41 -30.60 -53.75 9.60
N GLY A 42 -29.71 -52.99 10.25
CA GLY A 42 -28.27 -53.22 10.21
C GLY A 42 -27.52 -52.10 10.93
N GLN A 43 -26.87 -52.41 12.05
CA GLN A 43 -25.91 -51.49 12.65
C GLN A 43 -24.74 -51.29 11.68
N SER A 44 -24.39 -50.05 11.38
CA SER A 44 -23.02 -49.74 10.96
C SER A 44 -22.52 -48.50 11.67
N GLN A 45 -21.27 -48.64 12.07
CA GLN A 45 -20.45 -47.78 12.89
C GLN A 45 -20.32 -46.36 12.32
N ILE A 46 -20.13 -45.41 13.22
CA ILE A 46 -19.63 -44.06 12.93
C ILE A 46 -18.24 -44.22 12.29
N PRO A 47 -18.02 -43.74 11.05
CA PRO A 47 -16.69 -43.41 10.59
C PRO A 47 -16.42 -41.97 11.01
N ASP A 48 -15.53 -41.77 11.97
CA ASP A 48 -14.84 -40.49 12.13
C ASP A 48 -14.10 -40.22 10.83
N ASN A 49 -14.68 -39.38 9.96
CA ASN A 49 -13.98 -38.92 8.78
C ASN A 49 -13.58 -37.46 8.99
N ASN A 50 -12.31 -37.31 9.36
CA ASN A 50 -11.57 -36.06 9.45
C ASN A 50 -11.45 -35.44 8.04
N GLY A 51 -12.56 -34.92 7.53
CA GLY A 51 -12.69 -34.29 6.22
C GLY A 51 -11.98 -32.95 6.24
N GLY A 52 -10.68 -32.99 5.91
CA GLY A 52 -9.82 -31.81 5.92
C GLY A 52 -10.42 -30.64 5.14
N ASN A 53 -10.29 -29.44 5.72
CA ASN A 53 -10.68 -28.18 5.09
C ASN A 53 -10.05 -28.09 3.70
N ASN A 54 -10.86 -28.23 2.65
CA ASN A 54 -10.41 -28.01 1.28
C ASN A 54 -10.40 -26.49 0.98
N THR A 55 -9.67 -25.76 1.81
CA THR A 55 -9.25 -24.38 1.57
C THR A 55 -7.75 -24.42 1.36
N SER A 56 -7.33 -24.64 0.12
CA SER A 56 -6.01 -24.21 -0.34
C SER A 56 -5.98 -22.68 -0.30
N GLN A 57 -5.80 -22.12 0.90
CA GLN A 57 -5.23 -20.79 1.07
C GLN A 57 -3.91 -20.82 0.30
N ASN A 58 -3.85 -20.12 -0.83
CA ASN A 58 -2.64 -20.07 -1.63
C ASN A 58 -1.56 -19.39 -0.78
N GLU A 59 -0.58 -20.14 -0.30
CA GLU A 59 0.55 -19.68 0.55
C GLU A 59 1.47 -18.64 -0.14
N ASN A 60 1.09 -18.16 -1.32
CA ASN A 60 1.78 -17.17 -2.15
C ASN A 60 0.93 -15.90 -2.40
N MET A 61 -0.28 -15.74 -1.84
CA MET A 61 -1.04 -14.49 -2.00
C MET A 61 -0.45 -13.39 -1.14
N ILE A 62 -0.16 -12.25 -1.75
CA ILE A 62 0.39 -11.06 -1.09
C ILE A 62 -0.80 -10.13 -0.78
N LYS A 63 -1.07 -9.94 0.52
CA LYS A 63 -2.19 -9.16 1.03
C LYS A 63 -1.79 -7.72 1.24
N ILE A 64 -2.40 -6.82 0.47
CA ILE A 64 -2.18 -5.38 0.55
C ILE A 64 -3.42 -4.74 1.16
N MET A 65 -3.27 -3.94 2.22
CA MET A 65 -4.34 -3.11 2.78
C MET A 65 -4.14 -1.65 2.37
N PRO A 66 -4.90 -1.13 1.38
CA PRO A 66 -5.05 0.30 1.19
C PRO A 66 -5.82 0.90 2.37
N ALA A 67 -5.14 1.66 3.24
CA ALA A 67 -5.73 2.32 4.41
C ALA A 67 -5.72 3.85 4.25
N GLY A 68 -6.71 4.55 4.79
CA GLY A 68 -6.71 6.01 4.74
C GLY A 68 -8.05 6.72 4.84
N ASP A 69 -8.06 7.94 4.32
CA ASP A 69 -9.24 8.81 4.27
C ASP A 69 -10.03 8.71 2.94
N SER A 70 -10.66 9.81 2.51
CA SER A 70 -11.42 9.91 1.26
C SER A 70 -10.57 9.67 0.00
N ILE A 71 -9.26 9.90 0.06
CA ILE A 71 -8.32 9.64 -1.03
C ILE A 71 -8.14 8.14 -1.25
N THR A 72 -8.00 7.36 -0.17
CA THR A 72 -7.99 5.88 -0.25
C THR A 72 -9.38 5.32 -0.54
N PHE A 73 -10.45 5.94 -0.03
CA PHE A 73 -11.83 5.57 -0.42
C PHE A 73 -12.03 5.71 -1.95
N GLY A 74 -11.45 6.74 -2.57
CA GLY A 74 -11.61 7.04 -4.00
C GLY A 74 -12.73 8.03 -4.28
N MET A 75 -12.82 9.10 -3.47
CA MET A 75 -13.66 10.26 -3.81
C MET A 75 -13.10 11.00 -5.04
N GLY A 76 -13.96 11.66 -5.81
CA GLY A 76 -13.58 12.34 -7.06
C GLY A 76 -13.47 11.40 -8.27
N ASP A 77 -13.05 10.15 -8.07
CA ASP A 77 -13.02 9.11 -9.10
C ASP A 77 -13.11 7.71 -8.46
N THR A 78 -14.22 7.00 -8.67
CA THR A 78 -14.55 5.73 -8.00
C THR A 78 -13.42 4.70 -8.14
N GLY A 79 -13.02 4.11 -7.00
CA GLY A 79 -11.89 3.19 -6.88
C GLY A 79 -10.54 3.88 -6.62
N GLY A 80 -10.45 5.21 -6.78
CA GLY A 80 -9.27 6.01 -6.49
C GLY A 80 -8.00 5.47 -7.17
N TYR A 81 -6.88 5.52 -6.47
CA TYR A 81 -5.61 4.96 -6.95
C TYR A 81 -5.61 3.42 -7.00
N ARG A 82 -6.53 2.75 -6.27
CA ARG A 82 -6.50 1.30 -6.06
C ARG A 82 -6.71 0.52 -7.35
N LYS A 83 -7.65 0.97 -8.20
CA LYS A 83 -7.91 0.38 -9.52
C LYS A 83 -6.72 0.50 -10.48
N TYR A 84 -5.96 1.59 -10.37
CA TYR A 84 -4.75 1.81 -11.16
C TYR A 84 -3.57 1.00 -10.62
N LEU A 85 -3.43 0.92 -9.29
CA LEU A 85 -2.43 0.11 -8.60
C LEU A 85 -2.56 -1.38 -8.97
N ASP A 86 -3.76 -1.95 -8.82
CA ASP A 86 -4.06 -3.33 -9.20
C ASP A 86 -3.75 -3.58 -10.69
N TYR A 87 -4.17 -2.66 -11.58
CA TYR A 87 -3.85 -2.74 -13.00
C TYR A 87 -2.35 -2.76 -13.26
N PHE A 88 -1.58 -1.82 -12.69
CA PHE A 88 -0.14 -1.74 -12.92
C PHE A 88 0.63 -2.91 -12.28
N LEU A 89 0.20 -3.44 -11.13
CA LEU A 89 0.76 -4.65 -10.55
C LEU A 89 0.55 -5.88 -11.46
N LYS A 90 -0.64 -6.03 -12.06
CA LYS A 90 -0.93 -7.08 -13.04
C LYS A 90 -0.08 -6.95 -14.31
N GLU A 91 0.11 -5.74 -14.83
CA GLU A 91 1.01 -5.47 -15.97
C GLU A 91 2.49 -5.76 -15.62
N MET A 92 2.89 -5.61 -14.35
CA MET A 92 4.22 -6.03 -13.84
C MET A 92 4.33 -7.55 -13.59
N GLY A 93 3.24 -8.31 -13.77
CA GLY A 93 3.20 -9.77 -13.65
C GLY A 93 2.72 -10.30 -12.29
N TYR A 94 2.34 -9.42 -11.36
CA TYR A 94 1.81 -9.81 -10.05
C TYR A 94 0.34 -10.23 -10.18
N ASN A 95 0.12 -11.54 -10.33
CA ASN A 95 -1.21 -12.17 -10.44
C ASN A 95 -1.69 -12.79 -9.10
N ASN A 96 -0.91 -12.60 -8.04
CA ASN A 96 -1.07 -13.17 -6.71
C ASN A 96 -1.26 -12.08 -5.63
N ILE A 97 -1.94 -10.99 -5.99
CA ILE A 97 -2.24 -9.85 -5.11
C ILE A 97 -3.69 -10.00 -4.62
N ASP A 98 -3.89 -9.77 -3.33
CA ASP A 98 -5.19 -9.73 -2.63
C ASP A 98 -5.31 -8.35 -1.98
N PHE A 99 -6.30 -7.54 -2.33
CA PHE A 99 -6.56 -6.33 -1.56
C PHE A 99 -7.45 -6.70 -0.37
N VAL A 100 -7.06 -6.24 0.82
CA VAL A 100 -7.73 -6.64 2.05
C VAL A 100 -8.17 -5.43 2.86
N GLY A 101 -9.36 -5.54 3.46
CA GLY A 101 -9.95 -4.51 4.28
C GLY A 101 -11.44 -4.77 4.52
N PRO A 102 -12.07 -4.00 5.42
CA PRO A 102 -13.47 -4.19 5.78
C PRO A 102 -14.47 -3.51 4.83
N GLU A 103 -14.00 -2.74 3.84
CA GLU A 103 -14.82 -2.10 2.80
C GLU A 103 -14.47 -2.70 1.44
N GLY A 104 -15.43 -2.75 0.51
CA GLY A 104 -15.29 -3.34 -0.83
C GLY A 104 -16.23 -4.53 -1.06
N LYS A 105 -16.06 -5.20 -2.21
CA LYS A 105 -16.84 -6.38 -2.65
C LYS A 105 -15.97 -7.46 -3.31
N ASN A 106 -14.64 -7.40 -3.12
CA ASN A 106 -13.60 -8.22 -3.75
C ASN A 106 -13.48 -8.07 -5.28
N ALA A 107 -14.27 -7.20 -5.92
CA ALA A 107 -14.28 -7.03 -7.37
C ALA A 107 -15.09 -5.81 -7.80
N ALA A 108 -14.46 -4.94 -8.59
CA ALA A 108 -15.14 -3.95 -9.41
C ALA A 108 -14.53 -3.88 -10.83
N SER A 109 -15.03 -2.97 -11.66
CA SER A 109 -14.50 -2.76 -13.00
C SER A 109 -14.55 -1.30 -13.42
N PHE A 110 -13.61 -0.89 -14.27
CA PHE A 110 -13.56 0.45 -14.85
C PHE A 110 -13.10 0.39 -16.31
N ASN A 111 -13.42 1.42 -17.09
CA ASN A 111 -12.94 1.54 -18.46
C ASN A 111 -11.59 2.27 -18.46
N TYR A 112 -10.57 1.65 -19.02
CA TYR A 112 -9.22 2.20 -19.14
C TYR A 112 -8.62 1.85 -20.50
N ASN A 113 -8.07 2.83 -21.20
CA ASN A 113 -7.51 2.69 -22.56
C ASN A 113 -8.43 1.92 -23.54
N GLY A 114 -9.75 2.17 -23.46
CA GLY A 114 -10.76 1.56 -24.31
C GLY A 114 -11.13 0.10 -23.96
N LYS A 115 -10.65 -0.43 -22.84
CA LYS A 115 -10.94 -1.79 -22.35
C LYS A 115 -11.63 -1.74 -20.98
N SER A 116 -12.48 -2.73 -20.70
CA SER A 116 -12.94 -2.98 -19.33
C SER A 116 -11.83 -3.70 -18.56
N VAL A 117 -11.43 -3.15 -17.41
CA VAL A 117 -10.42 -3.69 -16.51
C VAL A 117 -11.09 -4.07 -15.20
N THR A 118 -10.88 -5.31 -14.75
CA THR A 118 -11.33 -5.82 -13.44
C THR A 118 -10.22 -5.66 -12.40
N TYR A 119 -10.60 -5.15 -11.23
CA TYR A 119 -9.69 -4.94 -10.11
C TYR A 119 -10.36 -5.37 -8.80
N ASP A 120 -9.56 -5.74 -7.80
CA ASP A 120 -10.05 -5.95 -6.44
C ASP A 120 -10.38 -4.59 -5.81
N ASP A 121 -11.62 -4.40 -5.35
CA ASP A 121 -12.10 -3.14 -4.80
C ASP A 121 -12.06 -3.07 -3.26
N ASN A 122 -11.47 -4.06 -2.60
CA ASN A 122 -11.29 -4.09 -1.16
C ASN A 122 -10.35 -2.98 -0.63
N HIS A 123 -10.65 -2.43 0.54
CA HIS A 123 -9.86 -1.39 1.21
C HIS A 123 -10.27 -1.14 2.68
N ALA A 124 -9.50 -0.29 3.34
CA ALA A 124 -9.76 0.28 4.66
C ALA A 124 -9.69 1.82 4.62
N GLY A 125 -10.33 2.42 3.61
CA GLY A 125 -10.36 3.87 3.36
C GLY A 125 -11.72 4.47 3.70
N TYR A 126 -11.75 5.60 4.43
CA TYR A 126 -12.98 6.17 4.98
C TYR A 126 -13.09 7.68 4.73
N SER A 127 -14.14 8.11 4.03
CA SER A 127 -14.28 9.53 3.69
C SER A 127 -14.50 10.44 4.91
N GLY A 128 -13.77 11.56 4.95
CA GLY A 128 -13.82 12.55 6.03
C GLY A 128 -13.10 12.15 7.31
N TYR A 129 -12.34 11.05 7.33
CA TYR A 129 -11.67 10.57 8.54
C TYR A 129 -10.34 11.30 8.80
N THR A 130 -10.11 11.60 10.07
CA THR A 130 -8.84 12.12 10.61
C THR A 130 -7.97 10.96 11.11
N ILE A 131 -6.73 11.20 11.53
CA ILE A 131 -5.86 10.14 12.08
C ILE A 131 -6.51 9.49 13.31
N LYS A 132 -6.90 10.31 14.30
CA LYS A 132 -7.82 9.94 15.39
C LYS A 132 -9.04 10.85 15.42
N LYS A 133 -10.14 10.32 15.94
CA LYS A 133 -11.44 10.98 15.99
C LYS A 133 -11.40 12.27 16.81
N GLN A 134 -11.75 13.39 16.19
CA GLN A 134 -11.80 14.70 16.84
C GLN A 134 -13.14 14.98 17.53
N GLN A 135 -13.11 15.63 18.70
CA GLN A 135 -14.34 16.07 19.38
C GLN A 135 -14.99 17.22 18.60
N GLY A 136 -16.27 17.06 18.26
CA GLY A 136 -17.01 18.03 17.44
C GLY A 136 -16.58 18.10 15.96
N GLY A 137 -15.63 17.26 15.53
CA GLY A 137 -15.21 17.16 14.14
C GLY A 137 -16.25 16.46 13.26
N TYR A 138 -16.20 16.74 11.97
CA TYR A 138 -16.90 15.95 10.95
C TYR A 138 -16.15 14.63 10.69
N GLY A 139 -16.88 13.55 10.46
CA GLY A 139 -16.30 12.23 10.18
C GLY A 139 -15.90 11.43 11.42
N GLY A 140 -14.97 10.49 11.23
CA GLY A 140 -14.42 9.62 12.28
C GLY A 140 -12.90 9.73 12.38
N GLY A 141 -12.29 8.77 13.07
CA GLY A 141 -10.84 8.59 13.11
C GLY A 141 -10.45 7.21 12.60
N LEU A 142 -9.39 7.16 11.81
CA LEU A 142 -8.91 5.92 11.19
C LEU A 142 -8.46 4.92 12.27
N TYR A 143 -7.78 5.40 13.31
CA TYR A 143 -7.41 4.60 14.48
C TYR A 143 -8.60 3.91 15.14
N GLU A 144 -9.66 4.66 15.43
CA GLU A 144 -10.85 4.13 16.12
C GLU A 144 -11.56 3.08 15.26
N VAL A 145 -11.85 3.36 13.99
CA VAL A 145 -12.64 2.43 13.16
C VAL A 145 -11.89 1.14 12.83
N LEU A 146 -10.56 1.20 12.61
CA LEU A 146 -9.78 -0.01 12.38
C LEU A 146 -9.78 -0.90 13.63
N LYS A 147 -9.69 -0.31 14.83
CA LYS A 147 -9.77 -1.04 16.10
C LYS A 147 -11.15 -1.58 16.40
N GLU A 148 -12.20 -0.78 16.22
CA GLU A 148 -13.60 -1.18 16.40
C GLU A 148 -13.97 -2.36 15.49
N LYS A 149 -13.48 -2.37 14.24
CA LYS A 149 -13.65 -3.47 13.30
C LYS A 149 -12.62 -4.60 13.47
N ASN A 150 -11.62 -4.47 14.34
CA ASN A 150 -10.47 -5.37 14.44
C ASN A 150 -9.82 -5.63 13.04
N ALA A 151 -9.78 -4.60 12.19
CA ALA A 151 -9.64 -4.73 10.74
C ALA A 151 -8.26 -5.24 10.32
N VAL A 152 -7.19 -4.70 10.92
CA VAL A 152 -5.80 -5.09 10.59
C VAL A 152 -5.60 -6.57 10.92
N LYS A 153 -6.03 -7.00 12.11
CA LYS A 153 -5.91 -8.39 12.59
C LYS A 153 -6.75 -9.38 11.80
N GLN A 154 -7.96 -9.01 11.39
CA GLN A 154 -8.83 -9.88 10.59
C GLN A 154 -8.31 -10.06 9.16
N ALA A 155 -7.78 -8.98 8.56
CA ALA A 155 -7.18 -9.03 7.23
C ALA A 155 -5.82 -9.76 7.22
N ASN A 156 -5.02 -9.57 8.28
CA ASN A 156 -3.61 -9.98 8.38
C ASN A 156 -2.81 -9.59 7.12
N PRO A 157 -2.64 -8.28 6.85
CA PRO A 157 -1.96 -7.79 5.66
C PRO A 157 -0.44 -7.96 5.76
N ASP A 158 0.18 -8.27 4.62
CA ASP A 158 1.64 -8.29 4.45
C ASP A 158 2.17 -6.88 4.13
N ILE A 159 1.33 -6.04 3.49
CA ILE A 159 1.65 -4.66 3.15
C ILE A 159 0.48 -3.75 3.54
N ILE A 160 0.75 -2.62 4.20
CA ILE A 160 -0.23 -1.54 4.41
C ILE A 160 0.23 -0.31 3.62
N LEU A 161 -0.67 0.27 2.83
CA LEU A 161 -0.46 1.56 2.16
C LEU A 161 -1.29 2.62 2.89
N LEU A 162 -0.64 3.53 3.61
CA LEU A 162 -1.33 4.47 4.50
C LEU A 162 -1.25 5.91 3.98
N ILE A 163 -2.39 6.45 3.53
CA ILE A 163 -2.58 7.88 3.23
C ILE A 163 -3.62 8.45 4.20
N ILE A 164 -3.19 9.27 5.15
CA ILE A 164 -4.06 9.89 6.16
C ILE A 164 -3.52 11.27 6.56
N GLY A 165 -4.37 12.15 7.10
CA GLY A 165 -4.00 13.50 7.53
C GLY A 165 -4.62 14.61 6.69
N THR A 166 -5.29 14.30 5.58
CA THR A 166 -5.89 15.31 4.69
C THR A 166 -6.95 16.12 5.41
N ASN A 167 -7.83 15.44 6.16
CA ASN A 167 -8.87 16.07 6.96
C ASN A 167 -8.31 16.80 8.18
N ASP A 168 -7.20 16.32 8.74
CA ASP A 168 -6.48 16.97 9.85
C ASP A 168 -5.94 18.33 9.41
N MET A 169 -5.27 18.40 8.25
CA MET A 169 -4.74 19.65 7.71
C MET A 169 -5.86 20.58 7.21
N ASN A 170 -6.88 20.05 6.52
CA ASN A 170 -8.03 20.86 6.10
C ASN A 170 -8.76 21.48 7.32
N GLY A 171 -8.83 20.75 8.44
CA GLY A 171 -9.36 21.18 9.73
C GLY A 171 -8.40 22.03 10.58
N ASN A 172 -7.23 22.42 10.06
CA ASN A 172 -6.22 23.22 10.75
C ASN A 172 -5.68 22.62 12.07
N ARG A 173 -5.51 21.30 12.13
CA ARG A 173 -4.91 20.63 13.30
C ARG A 173 -3.41 20.91 13.41
N SER A 174 -2.89 20.80 14.64
CA SER A 174 -1.45 20.88 14.90
C SER A 174 -0.72 19.67 14.33
N THR A 175 0.36 19.90 13.58
CA THR A 175 1.24 18.83 13.08
C THR A 175 1.86 18.01 14.22
N SER A 176 2.10 18.60 15.39
CA SER A 176 2.59 17.87 16.58
C SER A 176 1.56 16.92 17.20
N ASP A 177 0.26 17.21 17.07
CA ASP A 177 -0.80 16.30 17.49
C ASP A 177 -0.94 15.15 16.49
N CYS A 178 -0.91 15.48 15.20
CA CYS A 178 -0.90 14.49 14.13
C CYS A 178 0.32 13.56 14.20
N GLU A 179 1.52 14.05 14.54
CA GLU A 179 2.73 13.24 14.73
C GLU A 179 2.53 12.14 15.79
N ARG A 180 2.05 12.53 16.97
CA ARG A 180 1.74 11.62 18.08
C ARG A 180 0.68 10.60 17.69
N GLU A 181 -0.35 11.04 16.97
CA GLU A 181 -1.45 10.18 16.54
C GLU A 181 -1.07 9.23 15.40
N LEU A 182 -0.14 9.61 14.53
CA LEU A 182 0.48 8.72 13.55
C LEU A 182 1.28 7.62 14.25
N HIS A 183 2.05 7.94 15.28
CA HIS A 183 2.72 6.93 16.12
C HIS A 183 1.72 5.95 16.73
N ASP A 184 0.65 6.45 17.37
CA ASP A 184 -0.40 5.59 17.93
C ASP A 184 -1.04 4.66 16.87
N LEU A 185 -1.25 5.15 15.66
CA LEU A 185 -1.84 4.41 14.54
C LEU A 185 -0.89 3.34 13.99
N ILE A 186 0.38 3.69 13.81
CA ILE A 186 1.42 2.78 13.29
C ILE A 186 1.74 1.70 14.32
N ASP A 187 1.83 2.04 15.61
CA ASP A 187 2.01 1.05 16.69
C ASP A 187 0.86 0.04 16.73
N TYR A 188 -0.38 0.49 16.53
CA TYR A 188 -1.53 -0.40 16.40
C TYR A 188 -1.44 -1.30 15.16
N MET A 189 -1.11 -0.74 13.99
CA MET A 189 -0.97 -1.51 12.76
C MET A 189 0.14 -2.57 12.87
N LEU A 190 1.33 -2.20 13.35
CA LEU A 190 2.47 -3.10 13.55
C LEU A 190 2.21 -4.20 14.59
N ALA A 191 1.28 -3.99 15.53
CA ALA A 191 0.94 -4.98 16.55
C ALA A 191 -0.05 -6.05 16.07
N ASP A 192 -0.86 -5.75 15.05
CA ASP A 192 -1.95 -6.61 14.56
C ASP A 192 -1.76 -7.11 13.11
N MET A 193 -0.78 -6.61 12.36
CA MET A 193 -0.43 -7.09 11.01
C MET A 193 0.54 -8.29 11.04
N ALA A 194 0.91 -8.81 9.85
CA ALA A 194 1.96 -9.83 9.73
C ALA A 194 3.28 -9.36 10.35
N SER A 195 3.99 -10.22 11.08
CA SER A 195 5.17 -9.84 11.88
C SER A 195 6.39 -9.41 11.06
N ASP A 196 6.44 -9.80 9.78
CA ASP A 196 7.41 -9.42 8.75
C ASP A 196 6.83 -8.45 7.71
N GLY A 197 5.59 -7.99 7.91
CA GLY A 197 4.90 -7.09 7.00
C GLY A 197 5.51 -5.68 6.95
N MET A 198 5.09 -4.90 5.95
CA MET A 198 5.62 -3.57 5.64
C MET A 198 4.52 -2.51 5.66
N ILE A 199 4.74 -1.39 6.34
CA ILE A 199 3.88 -0.21 6.24
C ILE A 199 4.57 0.82 5.37
N PHE A 200 3.94 1.22 4.27
CA PHE A 200 4.31 2.41 3.53
C PHE A 200 3.50 3.60 4.01
N LEU A 201 4.14 4.46 4.79
CA LEU A 201 3.56 5.67 5.36
C LEU A 201 3.73 6.83 4.37
N SER A 202 2.61 7.33 3.86
CA SER A 202 2.60 8.28 2.76
C SER A 202 2.29 9.72 3.16
N THR A 203 2.96 10.65 2.48
CA THR A 203 2.50 12.05 2.37
C THR A 203 1.06 12.14 1.85
N ILE A 204 0.38 13.25 2.14
CA ILE A 204 -0.89 13.62 1.49
C ILE A 204 -0.64 14.51 0.26
N PRO A 205 -1.53 14.48 -0.76
CA PRO A 205 -1.55 15.46 -1.84
C PRO A 205 -1.71 16.91 -1.37
N GLU A 206 -1.53 17.84 -2.31
CA GLU A 206 -1.80 19.26 -2.06
C GLU A 206 -3.28 19.52 -1.72
N ILE A 207 -3.55 20.54 -0.90
CA ILE A 207 -4.93 21.02 -0.65
C ILE A 207 -5.07 22.41 -1.28
N GLY A 208 -5.75 22.44 -2.44
CA GLY A 208 -6.01 23.66 -3.19
C GLY A 208 -7.33 24.34 -2.83
N GLY A 209 -7.55 25.53 -3.40
CA GLY A 209 -8.87 26.14 -3.40
C GLY A 209 -9.88 25.28 -4.18
N GLY A 210 -11.10 25.15 -3.67
CA GLY A 210 -12.15 24.34 -4.28
C GLY A 210 -13.34 24.11 -3.36
N MET A 211 -14.24 23.20 -3.76
CA MET A 211 -15.46 22.88 -3.02
C MET A 211 -15.18 22.32 -1.62
N PHE A 212 -14.11 21.52 -1.47
CA PHE A 212 -13.74 20.90 -0.19
C PHE A 212 -12.46 21.43 0.43
N GLY A 213 -11.54 22.00 -0.36
CA GLY A 213 -10.24 22.44 0.15
C GLY A 213 -10.28 23.76 0.93
N GLY A 214 -11.33 24.56 0.75
CA GLY A 214 -11.44 25.90 1.33
C GLY A 214 -10.46 26.90 0.68
N GLY A 215 -10.91 28.13 0.44
CA GLY A 215 -10.21 29.10 -0.41
C GLY A 215 -8.89 29.68 0.11
N ALA A 216 -8.28 29.11 1.15
CA ALA A 216 -7.00 29.56 1.71
C ALA A 216 -5.85 28.64 1.26
N ASP A 217 -4.71 29.22 0.90
CA ASP A 217 -3.48 28.49 0.59
C ASP A 217 -2.99 27.72 1.83
N ARG A 218 -2.75 26.42 1.65
CA ARG A 218 -2.26 25.49 2.69
C ARG A 218 -0.91 24.88 2.34
N SER A 219 -0.25 25.28 1.26
CA SER A 219 0.98 24.65 0.76
C SER A 219 2.07 24.53 1.84
N ALA A 220 2.23 25.55 2.70
CA ALA A 220 3.18 25.53 3.81
C ALA A 220 2.78 24.56 4.95
N GLN A 221 1.48 24.41 5.22
CA GLN A 221 0.94 23.45 6.20
C GLN A 221 1.08 22.01 5.68
N ILE A 222 0.75 21.78 4.41
CA ILE A 222 0.92 20.48 3.74
C ILE A 222 2.40 20.09 3.71
N ALA A 223 3.31 21.02 3.36
CA ALA A 223 4.74 20.78 3.43
C ALA A 223 5.21 20.43 4.86
N SER A 224 4.75 21.16 5.89
CA SER A 224 5.08 20.84 7.28
C SER A 224 4.57 19.47 7.72
N TYR A 225 3.35 19.09 7.30
CA TYR A 225 2.78 17.78 7.63
C TYR A 225 3.50 16.65 6.88
N ASN A 226 3.78 16.81 5.58
CA ASN A 226 4.52 15.83 4.80
C ASN A 226 5.95 15.62 5.33
N ALA A 227 6.59 16.66 5.87
CA ALA A 227 7.84 16.55 6.62
C ALA A 227 7.68 15.75 7.93
N THR A 228 6.60 15.98 8.70
CA THR A 228 6.25 15.16 9.88
C THR A 228 6.03 13.69 9.50
N VAL A 229 5.30 13.40 8.43
CA VAL A 229 5.07 12.05 7.92
C VAL A 229 6.39 11.34 7.62
N LYS A 230 7.31 12.02 6.91
CA LYS A 230 8.65 11.50 6.63
C LYS A 230 9.43 11.20 7.92
N LYS A 231 9.45 12.16 8.85
CA LYS A 231 10.10 11.99 10.17
C LYS A 231 9.55 10.78 10.92
N VAL A 232 8.23 10.59 10.97
CA VAL A 232 7.61 9.45 11.65
C VAL A 232 8.05 8.12 11.03
N ALA A 233 8.08 8.00 9.70
CA ALA A 233 8.59 6.78 9.05
C ALA A 233 10.07 6.52 9.40
N GLU A 234 10.92 7.56 9.36
CA GLU A 234 12.34 7.47 9.72
C GLU A 234 12.54 7.11 11.22
N ASP A 235 11.69 7.62 12.11
CA ASP A 235 11.67 7.27 13.54
C ASP A 235 11.34 5.79 13.79
N TYR A 236 10.61 5.12 12.90
CA TYR A 236 10.36 3.68 12.96
C TYR A 236 11.49 2.87 12.30
N ASN A 237 11.90 3.27 11.09
CA ASN A 237 12.93 2.57 10.33
C ASN A 237 14.29 2.55 11.07
N SER A 238 14.67 3.66 11.70
CA SER A 238 15.86 3.77 12.56
C SER A 238 15.84 2.85 13.78
N LYS A 239 14.67 2.35 14.18
CA LYS A 239 14.46 1.36 15.26
C LYS A 239 14.31 -0.07 14.72
N GLY A 240 14.63 -0.30 13.44
CA GLY A 240 14.51 -1.59 12.77
C GLY A 240 13.07 -2.06 12.51
N LYS A 241 12.09 -1.16 12.57
CA LYS A 241 10.69 -1.46 12.24
C LYS A 241 10.45 -1.26 10.75
N ARG A 242 9.63 -2.12 10.15
CA ARG A 242 9.31 -2.14 8.71
C ARG A 242 8.24 -1.09 8.39
N VAL A 243 8.63 0.18 8.54
CA VAL A 243 7.83 1.34 8.16
C VAL A 243 8.70 2.20 7.25
N THR A 244 8.26 2.39 6.01
CA THR A 244 9.02 3.12 4.98
C THR A 244 8.22 4.32 4.49
N PHE A 245 8.91 5.43 4.22
CA PHE A 245 8.32 6.66 3.71
C PHE A 245 7.88 6.49 2.24
N ALA A 246 6.74 7.07 1.89
CA ALA A 246 6.22 7.15 0.53
C ALA A 246 5.83 8.60 0.18
N ASP A 247 6.22 9.06 -1.01
CA ASP A 247 6.02 10.44 -1.49
C ASP A 247 4.97 10.52 -2.60
N ILE A 248 3.71 10.37 -2.20
CA ILE A 248 2.55 10.60 -3.06
C ILE A 248 2.38 12.08 -3.42
N HIS A 249 2.88 13.03 -2.62
CA HIS A 249 2.85 14.45 -2.96
C HIS A 249 3.75 14.72 -4.17
N GLY A 250 5.00 14.26 -4.12
CA GLY A 250 5.97 14.38 -5.20
C GLY A 250 5.62 13.64 -6.50
N CYS A 251 4.72 12.63 -6.46
CA CYS A 251 4.23 11.97 -7.67
C CYS A 251 3.13 12.77 -8.42
N LEU A 252 2.63 13.86 -7.84
CA LEU A 252 1.54 14.69 -8.36
C LEU A 252 2.02 16.07 -8.83
N ASN A 253 1.28 16.66 -9.76
CA ASN A 253 1.47 18.03 -10.25
C ASN A 253 0.66 19.03 -9.41
N GLY A 254 0.82 18.96 -8.09
CA GLY A 254 0.10 19.79 -7.11
C GLY A 254 -1.42 19.84 -7.37
N THR A 255 -1.97 21.05 -7.37
CA THR A 255 -3.42 21.28 -7.54
C THR A 255 -3.96 20.94 -8.93
N ALA A 256 -3.12 20.79 -9.95
CA ALA A 256 -3.55 20.45 -11.31
C ALA A 256 -4.01 18.99 -11.46
N ASP A 257 -3.59 18.11 -10.54
CA ASP A 257 -4.07 16.73 -10.46
C ASP A 257 -5.26 16.55 -9.50
N LEU A 258 -5.84 17.63 -8.96
CA LEU A 258 -7.04 17.59 -8.13
C LEU A 258 -8.32 17.78 -8.97
N GLY A 259 -9.46 17.32 -8.44
CA GLY A 259 -10.78 17.50 -9.05
C GLY A 259 -11.64 18.59 -8.38
N ASP A 260 -11.51 18.76 -7.06
CA ASP A 260 -12.41 19.59 -6.24
C ASP A 260 -11.69 20.42 -5.14
N GLY A 261 -10.35 20.49 -5.22
CA GLY A 261 -9.47 21.14 -4.25
C GLY A 261 -8.91 20.21 -3.15
N VAL A 262 -9.40 18.97 -3.03
CA VAL A 262 -8.86 17.98 -2.06
C VAL A 262 -8.58 16.65 -2.73
N HIS A 263 -9.54 16.12 -3.48
CA HIS A 263 -9.43 14.78 -4.04
C HIS A 263 -8.70 14.82 -5.38
N PRO A 264 -7.75 13.89 -5.62
CA PRO A 264 -7.20 13.68 -6.95
C PRO A 264 -8.29 13.47 -8.00
N ASN A 265 -8.05 13.96 -9.21
CA ASN A 265 -8.82 13.57 -10.39
C ASN A 265 -8.25 12.25 -10.96
N ALA A 266 -8.89 11.69 -12.00
CA ALA A 266 -8.49 10.41 -12.58
C ALA A 266 -7.00 10.33 -12.96
N LYS A 267 -6.39 11.42 -13.45
CA LYS A 267 -4.95 11.46 -13.78
C LYS A 267 -4.07 11.48 -12.53
N GLY A 268 -4.51 12.16 -11.47
CA GLY A 268 -3.83 12.13 -10.17
C GLY A 268 -3.85 10.72 -9.58
N TYR A 269 -5.01 10.08 -9.54
CA TYR A 269 -5.12 8.69 -9.06
C TYR A 269 -4.35 7.67 -9.93
N GLU A 270 -4.27 7.89 -11.25
CA GLU A 270 -3.43 7.07 -12.15
C GLU A 270 -1.94 7.17 -11.78
N LYS A 271 -1.43 8.40 -11.56
CA LYS A 271 -0.05 8.64 -11.09
C LYS A 271 0.22 7.98 -9.75
N MET A 272 -0.69 8.13 -8.79
CA MET A 272 -0.59 7.51 -7.46
C MET A 272 -0.57 5.98 -7.56
N GLY A 273 -1.45 5.37 -8.38
CA GLY A 273 -1.49 3.93 -8.58
C GLY A 273 -0.20 3.40 -9.20
N LYS A 274 0.37 4.13 -10.17
CA LYS A 274 1.66 3.80 -10.78
C LYS A 274 2.84 3.94 -9.81
N TYR A 275 2.84 4.99 -8.99
CA TYR A 275 3.85 5.20 -7.95
C TYR A 275 3.84 4.04 -6.94
N TRP A 276 2.65 3.70 -6.42
CA TRP A 276 2.47 2.58 -5.51
C TRP A 276 2.90 1.25 -6.12
N ALA A 277 2.57 0.99 -7.40
CA ALA A 277 2.95 -0.25 -8.07
C ALA A 277 4.47 -0.39 -8.19
N GLY A 278 5.19 0.68 -8.56
CA GLY A 278 6.65 0.65 -8.67
C GLY A 278 7.36 0.43 -7.33
N LEU A 279 6.87 1.09 -6.26
CA LEU A 279 7.42 0.93 -4.91
C LEU A 279 7.13 -0.48 -4.33
N ILE A 280 5.97 -1.07 -4.63
CA ILE A 280 5.67 -2.46 -4.26
C ILE A 280 6.50 -3.45 -5.08
N ASP A 281 6.69 -3.21 -6.38
CA ASP A 281 7.56 -4.02 -7.26
C ASP A 281 9.01 -4.07 -6.76
N GLU A 282 9.58 -2.91 -6.39
CA GLU A 282 10.91 -2.81 -5.78
C GLU A 282 10.98 -3.55 -4.43
N TYR A 283 9.98 -3.37 -3.57
CA TYR A 283 9.90 -4.07 -2.28
C TYR A 283 9.81 -5.59 -2.44
N LEU A 284 8.96 -6.10 -3.33
CA LEU A 284 8.78 -7.54 -3.55
C LEU A 284 10.00 -8.17 -4.25
N LYS A 285 10.72 -7.42 -5.09
CA LYS A 285 11.99 -7.86 -5.68
C LYS A 285 13.14 -7.89 -4.67
N SER A 286 13.16 -7.00 -3.68
CA SER A 286 14.17 -6.98 -2.62
C SER A 286 13.87 -7.91 -1.44
N SER A 287 12.60 -8.21 -1.17
CA SER A 287 12.18 -9.06 -0.04
C SER A 287 12.05 -10.56 -0.36
N LYS A 288 11.99 -10.94 -1.64
CA LYS A 288 11.89 -12.35 -2.05
C LYS A 288 13.11 -13.16 -1.54
N PRO A 289 12.91 -14.23 -0.75
CA PRO A 289 14.00 -15.15 -0.43
C PRO A 289 14.61 -15.69 -1.72
N ALA A 290 15.94 -15.81 -1.78
CA ALA A 290 16.58 -16.56 -2.84
C ALA A 290 15.92 -17.94 -2.92
N VAL A 291 15.43 -18.31 -4.11
CA VAL A 291 14.94 -19.68 -4.32
C VAL A 291 16.18 -20.57 -4.26
N THR A 292 16.42 -21.14 -3.09
CA THR A 292 17.39 -22.21 -2.89
C THR A 292 16.86 -23.43 -3.61
N THR A 293 17.05 -23.46 -4.93
CA THR A 293 16.98 -24.68 -5.71
C THR A 293 18.07 -25.59 -5.15
N THR A 294 17.68 -26.50 -4.26
CA THR A 294 18.54 -27.56 -3.76
C THR A 294 18.85 -28.51 -4.90
N THR A 295 19.78 -28.11 -5.77
CA THR A 295 20.46 -29.02 -6.67
C THR A 295 21.26 -29.96 -5.78
N THR A 296 20.76 -31.19 -5.60
CA THR A 296 21.47 -32.26 -4.91
C THR A 296 22.71 -32.64 -5.72
N THR A 297 23.79 -31.89 -5.54
CA THR A 297 25.10 -32.23 -6.08
C THR A 297 25.63 -33.41 -5.27
N THR A 298 25.49 -34.61 -5.81
CA THR A 298 26.11 -35.82 -5.26
C THR A 298 27.62 -35.64 -5.21
N THR A 299 28.17 -35.37 -4.02
CA THR A 299 29.61 -35.21 -3.82
C THR A 299 30.32 -36.55 -3.94
N THR A 300 30.86 -36.84 -5.12
CA THR A 300 31.75 -37.99 -5.32
C THR A 300 33.13 -37.67 -4.76
N THR A 301 33.42 -38.18 -3.56
CA THR A 301 34.71 -38.01 -2.88
C THR A 301 35.85 -38.57 -3.73
N THR A 302 36.66 -37.69 -4.32
CA THR A 302 37.88 -38.07 -5.04
C THR A 302 39.11 -37.67 -4.22
N THR A 303 39.68 -38.65 -3.52
CA THR A 303 40.91 -38.46 -2.75
C THR A 303 42.08 -38.24 -3.70
N THR A 304 42.59 -37.00 -3.79
CA THR A 304 43.81 -36.69 -4.56
C THR A 304 44.93 -36.25 -3.63
N THR A 305 46.05 -36.96 -3.70
CA THR A 305 47.20 -36.81 -2.80
C THR A 305 47.92 -35.47 -2.98
N THR A 306 48.24 -34.82 -1.86
CA THR A 306 48.92 -33.52 -1.79
C THR A 306 50.30 -33.54 -2.45
N LYS A 307 50.56 -32.61 -3.38
CA LYS A 307 51.90 -32.23 -3.81
C LYS A 307 52.07 -30.73 -3.57
N ALA A 308 53.17 -30.35 -2.92
CA ALA A 308 53.40 -28.96 -2.52
C ALA A 308 53.41 -28.01 -3.73
N VAL A 309 52.63 -26.94 -3.66
CA VAL A 309 52.64 -25.82 -4.60
C VAL A 309 53.08 -24.58 -3.85
N THR A 310 54.13 -23.94 -4.35
CA THR A 310 54.73 -22.74 -3.77
C THR A 310 53.75 -21.57 -3.81
N THR A 311 53.53 -20.92 -2.66
CA THR A 311 52.79 -19.66 -2.58
C THR A 311 53.53 -18.56 -3.33
N THR A 312 52.96 -18.09 -4.45
CA THR A 312 53.44 -16.89 -5.14
C THR A 312 52.49 -15.74 -4.84
N THR A 313 52.82 -14.94 -3.83
CA THR A 313 52.04 -13.75 -3.48
C THR A 313 52.26 -12.67 -4.54
N THR A 314 51.33 -12.55 -5.50
CA THR A 314 51.30 -11.43 -6.45
C THR A 314 50.49 -10.28 -5.85
N THR A 315 51.18 -9.26 -5.35
CA THR A 315 50.57 -8.02 -4.87
C THR A 315 49.93 -7.28 -6.05
N ALA A 316 48.60 -7.26 -6.11
CA ALA A 316 47.88 -6.46 -7.10
C ALA A 316 48.12 -4.95 -6.84
N PRO A 317 48.19 -4.10 -7.88
CA PRO A 317 48.34 -2.66 -7.70
C PRO A 317 47.14 -2.07 -6.94
N GLN A 318 47.41 -1.33 -5.87
CA GLN A 318 46.36 -0.62 -5.13
C GLN A 318 45.88 0.57 -5.98
N LEU A 319 44.60 0.57 -6.34
CA LEU A 319 43.97 1.70 -7.05
C LEU A 319 44.01 2.96 -6.19
N LYS A 320 44.12 4.12 -6.83
CA LYS A 320 44.11 5.44 -6.18
C LYS A 320 42.83 6.17 -6.52
N VAL A 321 42.37 7.05 -5.64
CA VAL A 321 41.27 7.98 -5.91
C VAL A 321 41.60 8.79 -7.17
N THR A 322 40.78 8.68 -8.20
CA THR A 322 40.91 9.49 -9.42
C THR A 322 40.10 10.78 -9.30
N LYS A 323 38.92 10.68 -8.67
CA LYS A 323 38.07 11.82 -8.32
C LYS A 323 37.15 11.44 -7.15
N GLU A 324 37.30 12.16 -6.04
CA GLU A 324 36.56 11.89 -4.80
C GLU A 324 35.05 12.16 -4.98
N GLY A 325 34.25 11.13 -4.76
CA GLY A 325 32.79 11.12 -4.88
C GLY A 325 32.25 10.77 -6.28
N ASP A 326 33.10 10.57 -7.28
CA ASP A 326 32.72 10.12 -8.64
C ASP A 326 32.68 8.58 -8.67
N VAL A 327 31.53 8.03 -8.30
CA VAL A 327 31.29 6.62 -7.99
C VAL A 327 30.96 5.84 -9.26
N ASN A 328 30.23 6.48 -10.19
CA ASN A 328 29.88 5.89 -11.48
C ASN A 328 31.02 5.99 -12.50
N CYS A 329 32.07 6.76 -12.21
CA CYS A 329 33.24 7.02 -13.05
C CYS A 329 32.93 7.76 -14.37
N ASP A 330 31.87 8.57 -14.43
CA ASP A 330 31.48 9.34 -15.62
C ASP A 330 32.21 10.69 -15.75
N GLY A 331 32.95 11.12 -14.72
CA GLY A 331 33.69 12.37 -14.70
C GLY A 331 32.92 13.56 -14.12
N GLN A 332 31.65 13.39 -13.74
CA GLN A 332 30.83 14.33 -12.98
C GLN A 332 30.82 13.98 -11.48
N LEU A 333 30.09 14.78 -10.71
CA LEU A 333 29.85 14.55 -9.30
C LEU A 333 28.41 15.02 -9.08
N ASP A 334 27.46 14.09 -8.99
CA ASP A 334 26.04 14.40 -8.86
C ASP A 334 25.25 13.34 -8.06
N MET A 335 23.92 13.44 -8.08
CA MET A 335 23.07 12.55 -7.29
C MET A 335 23.10 11.10 -7.77
N SER A 336 23.54 10.84 -9.01
CA SER A 336 23.73 9.51 -9.58
C SER A 336 24.79 8.72 -8.81
N ASP A 337 25.84 9.40 -8.33
CA ASP A 337 26.87 8.81 -7.48
C ASP A 337 26.32 8.36 -6.13
N VAL A 338 25.55 9.24 -5.48
CA VAL A 338 24.85 8.97 -4.22
C VAL A 338 23.91 7.76 -4.37
N VAL A 339 23.14 7.73 -5.46
CA VAL A 339 22.23 6.63 -5.79
C VAL A 339 23.02 5.34 -6.04
N LEU A 340 24.15 5.38 -6.74
CA LEU A 340 24.95 4.18 -7.01
C LEU A 340 25.58 3.60 -5.73
N ILE A 341 26.04 4.41 -4.77
CA ILE A 341 26.47 3.91 -3.45
C ILE A 341 25.31 3.23 -2.74
N MET A 342 24.14 3.88 -2.67
CA MET A 342 22.97 3.30 -2.00
C MET A 342 22.52 1.99 -2.66
N GLN A 343 22.54 1.93 -3.99
CA GLN A 343 22.22 0.73 -4.76
C GLN A 343 23.26 -0.39 -4.58
N ALA A 344 24.55 -0.07 -4.57
CA ALA A 344 25.63 -1.02 -4.37
C ALA A 344 25.60 -1.64 -2.96
N LEU A 345 25.26 -0.86 -1.94
CA LEU A 345 25.11 -1.32 -0.56
C LEU A 345 23.81 -2.11 -0.34
N ALA A 346 22.70 -1.66 -0.92
CA ALA A 346 21.41 -2.34 -0.80
C ALA A 346 21.33 -3.64 -1.62
N ASN A 347 22.02 -3.74 -2.75
CA ASN A 347 22.06 -4.92 -3.60
C ASN A 347 23.43 -5.13 -4.29
N PRO A 348 24.44 -5.63 -3.57
CA PRO A 348 25.78 -5.87 -4.11
C PRO A 348 25.83 -6.83 -5.31
N ASN A 349 24.91 -7.81 -5.37
CA ASN A 349 24.85 -8.78 -6.45
C ASN A 349 24.38 -8.18 -7.80
N LYS A 350 23.75 -7.00 -7.75
CA LYS A 350 23.32 -6.26 -8.94
C LYS A 350 24.18 -5.04 -9.20
N TYR A 351 24.55 -4.30 -8.16
CA TYR A 351 25.20 -2.98 -8.26
C TYR A 351 26.55 -2.89 -7.54
N GLY A 352 27.07 -3.95 -6.94
CA GLY A 352 28.41 -4.00 -6.35
C GLY A 352 29.51 -4.25 -7.38
N GLU A 353 30.74 -4.49 -6.92
CA GLU A 353 31.94 -4.66 -7.77
C GLU A 353 31.81 -5.79 -8.82
N GLU A 354 31.10 -6.87 -8.48
CA GLU A 354 30.82 -8.02 -9.36
C GLU A 354 29.33 -8.03 -9.76
N GLY A 355 28.74 -6.83 -9.90
CA GLY A 355 27.32 -6.62 -10.15
C GLY A 355 26.85 -7.08 -11.53
N THR A 356 25.58 -7.44 -11.62
CA THR A 356 24.92 -7.91 -12.87
C THR A 356 24.23 -6.80 -13.68
N ALA A 357 24.13 -5.57 -13.16
CA ALA A 357 23.61 -4.43 -13.92
C ALA A 357 24.66 -3.86 -14.89
N GLU A 358 24.21 -3.28 -16.01
CA GLU A 358 25.07 -2.60 -16.98
C GLU A 358 25.83 -1.41 -16.35
N VAL A 359 25.18 -0.71 -15.42
CA VAL A 359 25.80 0.28 -14.54
C VAL A 359 25.82 -0.31 -13.13
N HIS A 360 27.02 -0.69 -12.67
CA HIS A 360 27.29 -1.19 -11.32
C HIS A 360 28.56 -0.53 -10.79
N LEU A 361 28.76 -0.59 -9.47
CA LEU A 361 29.98 -0.10 -8.83
C LEU A 361 31.19 -0.82 -9.42
N THR A 362 32.23 -0.07 -9.77
CA THR A 362 33.52 -0.65 -10.21
C THR A 362 34.54 -0.60 -9.08
N ALA A 363 35.63 -1.36 -9.17
CA ALA A 363 36.73 -1.27 -8.20
C ALA A 363 37.31 0.16 -8.10
N GLN A 364 37.30 0.93 -9.19
CA GLN A 364 37.68 2.35 -9.17
C GLN A 364 36.60 3.23 -8.53
N GLY A 365 35.33 2.99 -8.87
CA GLY A 365 34.19 3.69 -8.29
C GLY A 365 34.11 3.52 -6.78
N LYS A 366 34.43 2.32 -6.26
CA LYS A 366 34.52 2.04 -4.82
C LYS A 366 35.63 2.82 -4.12
N VAL A 367 36.79 2.98 -4.75
CA VAL A 367 37.90 3.80 -4.22
C VAL A 367 37.58 5.29 -4.30
N ASN A 368 36.81 5.73 -5.30
CA ASN A 368 36.31 7.10 -5.38
C ASN A 368 35.19 7.39 -4.37
N ALA A 369 34.40 6.37 -4.02
CA ALA A 369 33.25 6.45 -3.11
C ALA A 369 33.64 6.58 -1.64
N ASP A 370 34.72 5.92 -1.20
CA ASP A 370 35.24 5.97 0.17
C ASP A 370 35.85 7.36 0.46
N VAL A 371 35.00 8.33 0.80
CA VAL A 371 35.38 9.74 0.98
C VAL A 371 35.79 10.06 2.43
N ASN A 372 35.54 9.15 3.36
CA ASN A 372 35.89 9.28 4.78
C ASN A 372 37.04 8.36 5.23
N GLY A 373 37.42 7.35 4.44
CA GLY A 373 38.44 6.36 4.76
C GLY A 373 37.98 5.20 5.64
N ASP A 374 36.67 4.99 5.83
CA ASP A 374 36.10 3.82 6.53
C ASP A 374 35.60 2.69 5.60
N GLY A 375 35.82 2.85 4.29
CA GLY A 375 35.33 1.95 3.26
C GLY A 375 33.95 2.35 2.79
N LEU A 376 33.42 1.66 1.76
CA LEU A 376 32.11 2.00 1.20
C LEU A 376 30.98 1.86 2.23
N THR A 377 30.40 2.99 2.65
CA THR A 377 29.28 3.05 3.59
C THR A 377 28.17 4.02 3.14
N VAL A 378 27.03 4.00 3.84
CA VAL A 378 25.99 5.03 3.67
C VAL A 378 26.45 6.42 4.14
N GLY A 379 27.54 6.50 4.90
CA GLY A 379 28.18 7.75 5.31
C GLY A 379 28.74 8.51 4.10
N ASP A 380 29.34 7.80 3.16
CA ASP A 380 29.88 8.37 1.91
C ASP A 380 28.78 8.99 1.05
N ALA A 381 27.68 8.26 0.85
CA ALA A 381 26.51 8.75 0.12
C ALA A 381 25.98 10.06 0.74
N GLN A 382 25.93 10.14 2.07
CA GLN A 382 25.53 11.36 2.78
C GLN A 382 26.58 12.49 2.66
N ALA A 383 27.88 12.17 2.67
CA ALA A 383 28.96 13.14 2.53
C ALA A 383 28.99 13.76 1.12
N ILE A 384 28.84 12.95 0.07
CA ILE A 384 28.69 13.40 -1.31
C ILE A 384 27.42 14.26 -1.44
N GLN A 385 26.29 13.82 -0.90
CA GLN A 385 25.05 14.61 -0.90
C GLN A 385 25.21 15.99 -0.25
N LYS A 386 25.92 16.09 0.89
CA LYS A 386 26.23 17.39 1.54
C LYS A 386 27.13 18.26 0.67
N LYS A 387 28.18 17.68 0.07
CA LYS A 387 29.10 18.35 -0.85
C LYS A 387 28.39 18.95 -2.07
N LEU A 388 27.39 18.24 -2.63
CA LEU A 388 26.51 18.72 -3.71
C LEU A 388 25.60 19.88 -3.29
N LEU A 389 25.20 19.93 -2.02
CA LEU A 389 24.36 20.99 -1.44
C LEU A 389 25.18 22.19 -0.91
N GLY A 390 26.52 22.11 -0.93
CA GLY A 390 27.41 23.14 -0.40
C GLY A 390 27.39 23.28 1.13
N LEU A 391 27.13 22.17 1.84
CA LEU A 391 26.97 22.08 3.30
C LEU A 391 28.20 21.51 4.02
#